data_AF-A0A6B3DM88-F1
#
_entry.id   AF-A0A6B3DM88-F1
#
_cell.length_a   1.000
_cell.length_b   1.000
_cell.length_c   1.000
_cell.angle_alpha   90.00
_cell.angle_beta   90.00
_cell.angle_gamma   90.00
#
_symmetry.space_group_name_H-M   'P 1'
#
loop_
_entity.id
_entity.type
_entity.pdbx_description
1 polymer ?
#
loop_
_entity_poly.entity_id
_entity_poly.type
_entity_poly.pdbx_seq_one_letter_code
_entity_poly.pdbx_strand_id
1 'polypeptide(L)' 'PAGGARFPGVGQGRSPRSTVEDLRRGWFVTLPPGEPLAEEFAARLASLPDQDRPRPDPVFTLRAFRRPA' A
#
# COMPACT_ATOMS: atom_id res chain seq x y z
N PRO A 1 -24.81 -11.66 1.76
CA PRO A 1 -24.44 -10.59 2.71
C PRO A 1 -25.71 -10.02 3.34
N ALA A 2 -25.70 -9.75 4.64
CA ALA A 2 -26.86 -9.25 5.40
C ALA A 2 -26.90 -7.72 5.51
N GLY A 3 -25.95 -7.02 4.90
CA GLY A 3 -25.87 -5.56 4.88
C GLY A 3 -24.57 -5.08 4.21
N GLY A 4 -24.47 -3.77 4.01
CA GLY A 4 -23.23 -3.14 3.56
C GLY A 4 -23.27 -1.62 3.60
N ALA A 5 -22.09 -1.02 3.51
CA ALA A 5 -21.91 0.43 3.47
C ALA A 5 -20.75 0.78 2.52
N ARG A 6 -20.75 2.01 1.99
CA ARG A 6 -19.68 2.57 1.16
C ARG A 6 -19.26 3.91 1.77
N PHE A 7 -17.96 4.13 1.93
CA PHE A 7 -17.43 5.35 2.54
C PHE A 7 -16.06 5.72 1.94
N PRO A 8 -15.72 7.01 1.85
CA PRO A 8 -14.39 7.45 1.44
C PRO A 8 -13.37 7.23 2.56
N GLY A 9 -12.17 6.82 2.18
CA GLY A 9 -10.98 6.93 3.03
C GLY A 9 -10.35 8.32 2.91
N VAL A 10 -9.32 8.57 3.71
CA VAL A 10 -8.54 9.81 3.65
C VAL A 10 -7.11 9.46 3.27
N GLY A 11 -6.63 9.98 2.14
CA GLY A 11 -5.29 9.74 1.64
C GLY A 11 -5.06 8.32 1.09
N GLN A 12 -3.86 8.12 0.55
CA GLN A 12 -3.47 6.90 -0.17
C GLN A 12 -2.48 6.01 0.60
N GLY A 13 -2.08 6.42 1.81
CA GLY A 13 -0.99 5.77 2.53
C GLY A 13 0.37 6.01 1.85
N ARG A 14 1.29 5.04 1.96
CA ARG A 14 2.64 5.12 1.38
C ARG A 14 2.60 5.11 -0.15
N SER A 15 3.30 6.06 -0.78
CA SER A 15 3.56 6.01 -2.22
C SER A 15 4.73 5.06 -2.51
N PRO A 16 4.86 4.56 -3.76
CA PRO A 16 6.03 3.76 -4.13
C PRO A 16 7.35 4.48 -3.84
N ARG A 17 7.42 5.79 -4.11
CA ARG A 17 8.58 6.63 -3.78
C ARG A 17 8.88 6.67 -2.27
N SER A 18 7.88 6.90 -1.41
CA SER A 18 8.11 6.87 0.05
C SER A 18 8.50 5.46 0.52
N THR A 19 7.98 4.41 -0.13
CA THR A 19 8.36 3.02 0.18
C THR A 19 9.82 2.73 -0.15
N VAL A 20 10.38 3.32 -1.21
CA VAL A 20 11.83 3.23 -1.51
C VAL A 20 12.67 3.85 -0.38
N GLU A 21 12.25 5.00 0.14
CA GLU A 21 12.93 5.62 1.30
C GLU A 21 12.84 4.74 2.55
N ASP A 22 11.66 4.15 2.80
CA ASP A 22 11.43 3.25 3.94
C ASP A 22 12.26 1.95 3.85
N LEU A 23 12.42 1.39 2.65
CA LEU A 23 13.30 0.24 2.40
C LEU A 23 14.75 0.55 2.80
N ARG A 24 15.28 1.69 2.32
CA ARG A 24 16.66 2.12 2.62
C ARG A 24 16.88 2.46 4.08
N ARG A 25 15.84 2.91 4.78
CA ARG A 25 15.87 3.18 6.23
C ARG A 25 15.70 1.92 7.08
N GLY A 26 15.44 0.76 6.47
CA GLY A 26 15.23 -0.50 7.21
C GLY A 26 13.89 -0.55 7.96
N TRP A 27 12.87 0.16 7.46
CA TRP A 27 11.53 0.16 8.07
C TRP A 27 10.85 -1.22 8.02
N PHE A 28 11.20 -2.03 7.02
CA PHE A 28 10.67 -3.38 6.85
C PHE A 28 11.55 -4.40 7.55
N VAL A 29 11.12 -4.90 8.70
CA VAL A 29 11.91 -5.81 9.55
C VAL A 29 12.27 -7.15 8.89
N THR A 30 11.52 -7.58 7.87
CA THR A 30 11.82 -8.81 7.10
C THR A 30 12.73 -8.57 5.90
N LEU A 31 13.14 -7.33 5.66
CA LEU A 31 14.03 -6.92 4.57
C LEU A 31 15.10 -5.99 5.17
N PRO A 32 16.19 -6.54 5.73
CA PRO A 32 17.25 -5.73 6.30
C PRO A 32 17.80 -4.74 5.27
N PRO A 33 18.11 -3.49 5.67
CA PRO A 33 18.64 -2.50 4.74
C PRO A 33 20.04 -2.91 4.25
N GLY A 34 20.37 -2.56 3.01
CA GLY A 34 21.65 -2.90 2.39
C GLY A 34 21.76 -4.32 1.83
N GLU A 35 20.74 -5.16 2.04
CA GLU A 35 20.65 -6.47 1.40
C GLU A 35 20.27 -6.35 -0.09
N PRO A 36 20.81 -7.20 -0.98
CA PRO A 36 20.52 -7.13 -2.41
C PRO A 36 19.03 -7.16 -2.75
N LEU A 37 18.24 -7.91 -1.96
CA LEU A 37 16.80 -8.02 -2.16
C LEU A 37 16.06 -6.70 -1.87
N ALA A 38 16.50 -5.94 -0.86
CA ALA A 38 15.93 -4.63 -0.56
C ALA A 38 16.18 -3.64 -1.71
N GLU A 39 17.38 -3.67 -2.29
CA GLU A 39 17.74 -2.84 -3.46
C GLU A 39 16.99 -3.28 -4.73
N GLU A 40 16.76 -4.58 -4.93
CA GLU A 40 15.92 -5.06 -6.05
C GLU A 40 14.50 -4.49 -5.96
N PHE A 41 13.89 -4.56 -4.78
CA PHE A 41 12.56 -3.97 -4.57
C PHE A 41 12.57 -2.45 -4.75
N ALA A 42 13.61 -1.77 -4.26
CA ALA A 42 13.75 -0.33 -4.44
C ALA A 42 13.82 0.04 -5.93
N ALA A 43 14.60 -0.68 -6.73
CA ALA A 43 14.72 -0.46 -8.17
C ALA A 43 13.39 -0.70 -8.91
N ARG A 44 12.67 -1.78 -8.56
CA ARG A 44 11.38 -2.12 -9.18
C ARG A 44 10.27 -1.14 -8.79
N LEU A 45 10.28 -0.65 -7.56
CA LEU A 45 9.34 0.39 -7.13
C LEU A 45 9.64 1.71 -7.84
N ALA A 46 10.91 2.09 -7.96
CA ALA A 46 11.32 3.33 -8.61
C ALA A 46 11.00 3.36 -10.12
N SER A 47 10.89 2.22 -10.78
CA SER A 47 10.53 2.14 -12.21
C SER A 47 9.02 2.23 -12.50
N LEU A 48 8.17 2.23 -11.46
CA LEU A 48 6.73 2.37 -11.67
C LEU A 48 6.40 3.75 -12.28
N PRO A 49 5.49 3.80 -13.27
CA PRO A 49 5.07 5.08 -13.84
C PRO A 49 4.23 5.88 -12.84
N ASP A 50 4.16 7.19 -13.04
CA ASP A 50 3.21 8.10 -12.39
C ASP A 50 3.21 8.08 -10.85
N GLN A 51 4.35 7.80 -10.23
CA GLN A 51 4.43 7.70 -8.76
C GLN A 51 4.12 9.01 -8.01
N ASP A 52 4.33 10.15 -8.67
CA ASP A 52 4.04 11.47 -8.11
C ASP A 52 2.66 12.02 -8.50
N ARG A 53 1.90 11.27 -9.33
CA ARG A 53 0.55 11.67 -9.70
C ARG A 53 -0.40 11.42 -8.53
N PRO A 54 -1.11 12.45 -8.01
CA PRO A 54 -2.10 12.26 -6.96
C PRO A 54 -3.19 11.29 -7.39
N ARG A 55 -3.51 10.32 -6.52
CA ARG A 55 -4.63 9.40 -6.71
C ARG A 55 -5.84 9.87 -5.90
N PRO A 56 -7.08 9.79 -6.44
CA PRO A 56 -8.28 10.14 -5.69
C PRO A 56 -8.43 9.26 -4.46
N ASP A 57 -8.88 9.82 -3.34
CA ASP A 57 -9.11 9.10 -2.08
C ASP A 57 -9.82 7.74 -2.30
N PRO A 58 -9.36 6.67 -1.63
CA PRO A 58 -9.90 5.34 -1.85
C PRO A 58 -11.35 5.27 -1.39
N VAL A 59 -12.16 4.44 -2.05
CA VAL A 59 -13.54 4.20 -1.63
C VAL A 59 -13.72 2.76 -1.22
N PHE A 60 -14.02 2.54 0.05
CA PHE A 60 -14.15 1.21 0.63
C PHE A 60 -15.59 0.72 0.61
N THR A 61 -15.75 -0.60 0.55
CA THR A 61 -17.06 -1.26 0.68
C THR A 61 -17.02 -2.23 1.84
N LEU A 62 -17.85 -1.99 2.85
CA LEU A 62 -18.07 -2.92 3.95
C LEU A 62 -19.19 -3.88 3.59
N ARG A 63 -18.99 -5.18 3.83
CA ARG A 63 -19.99 -6.22 3.65
C ARG A 63 -20.20 -6.94 4.97
N ALA A 64 -21.43 -6.95 5.46
CA ALA A 64 -21.81 -7.74 6.63
C ALA A 64 -22.29 -9.12 6.19
N PHE A 65 -21.83 -10.16 6.85
CA PHE A 65 -22.26 -11.55 6.61
C PHE A 65 -22.89 -12.10 7.89
N ARG A 66 -23.90 -12.94 7.73
CA ARG A 66 -24.47 -13.75 8.80
C ARG A 66 -24.16 -15.19 8.49
N ARG A 67 -23.83 -15.96 9.52
CA ARG A 67 -23.69 -17.41 9.38
C ARG A 67 -25.04 -17.99 8.91
N PRO A 68 -25.05 -18.94 7.96
CA PRO A 68 -26.27 -19.70 7.63
C PRO A 68 -26.84 -20.39 8.87
N ALA A 69 -28.15 -20.63 8.87
CA ALA A 69 -28.82 -21.41 9.92
C ALA A 69 -28.37 -22.87 9.89
#